data_AF-A0A7R9Q9V4-F1
#
_entry.id   AF-A0A7R9Q9V4-F1
#
_cell.length_a   1.000
_cell.length_b   1.000
_cell.length_c   1.000
_cell.angle_alpha   90.00
_cell.angle_beta   90.00
_cell.angle_gamma   90.00
#
_symmetry.space_group_name_H-M   'P 1'
#
loop_
_entity.id
_entity.type
_entity.pdbx_description
1 polymer ?
#
loop_
_entity_poly.entity_id
_entity_poly.type
_entity_poly.pdbx_seq_one_letter_code
_entity_poly.pdbx_strand_id
1 'polypeptide(L)'
;MSITNASQLLSLLTLSSTALPIGAYCYSQGVESAIDQGLIHDEASSIAYFEEVLEMLLVRFELPVLKRLMQHYLDEAEFLNWANFYKASRESKELRAESQQLAFSLNAWIRDVLKQQPEIKKQFGFVPVYAHLCGTLKLNLVDVLTAYSFTVLENQVLGAVKTVPLGQMSGQRILWHLHGLIPQAIVRALALEDDELSSALPNYAMLKKEKMMTERSPLRVGIGGPVGSGKTALTLNLCLALRNKYNMAVVTNDIYTKEDSNFLTRHEAMSPERIVGVETGGCPHTAIREDASINLAAIDDLCEKFDGLEMIIIESGGDNLAATFSPELSDLTLYVIDVAGGEKIPRKGGPGITKSDLLIINKTDLAPMVGANLDVMDQDAKRMRGDKPFLFSNMKTQDGLKQIIEFIEKQ
;
A
#
# COMPACT_ATOMS: atom_id res chain seq x y z
N MET A 1 -11.56 2.93 41.64
CA MET A 1 -11.32 2.60 40.22
C MET A 1 -12.23 3.50 39.40
N SER A 2 -11.70 4.42 38.59
CA SER A 2 -12.57 5.15 37.66
C SER A 2 -13.20 4.12 36.74
N ILE A 3 -14.52 4.04 36.75
CA ILE A 3 -15.27 3.22 35.81
C ILE A 3 -14.86 3.72 34.43
N THR A 4 -14.18 2.88 33.65
CA THR A 4 -13.84 3.20 32.25
C THR A 4 -15.14 3.56 31.56
N ASN A 5 -15.25 4.79 31.05
CA ASN A 5 -16.43 5.21 30.32
C ASN A 5 -16.53 4.31 29.08
N ALA A 6 -17.62 3.52 28.97
CA ALA A 6 -17.78 2.56 27.88
C ALA A 6 -17.62 3.19 26.49
N SER A 7 -18.02 4.46 26.32
CA SER A 7 -17.83 5.22 25.08
C SER A 7 -16.35 5.51 24.77
N GLN A 8 -15.58 5.87 25.80
CA GLN A 8 -14.14 6.10 25.66
C GLN A 8 -13.41 4.79 25.35
N LEU A 9 -13.78 3.68 26.02
CA LEU A 9 -13.24 2.36 25.74
C LEU A 9 -13.53 1.94 24.30
N LEU A 10 -14.76 2.10 23.80
CA LEU A 10 -15.10 1.79 22.42
C LEU A 10 -14.30 2.63 21.41
N SER A 11 -14.05 3.89 21.73
CA SER A 11 -13.23 4.78 20.89
C SER A 11 -11.78 4.28 20.85
N LEU A 12 -11.19 3.92 21.99
CA LEU A 12 -9.84 3.35 22.06
C LEU A 12 -9.73 2.02 21.29
N LEU A 13 -10.70 1.11 21.47
CA LEU A 13 -10.74 -0.16 20.73
C LEU A 13 -10.88 0.05 19.22
N THR A 14 -11.70 1.02 18.80
CA THR A 14 -11.87 1.35 17.38
C THR A 14 -10.57 1.89 16.78
N LEU A 15 -9.90 2.79 17.51
CA LEU A 15 -8.66 3.41 17.07
C LEU A 15 -7.46 2.46 17.11
N SER A 16 -7.52 1.41 17.94
CA SER A 16 -6.47 0.38 18.06
C SER A 16 -6.73 -0.84 17.17
N SER A 17 -7.87 -0.89 16.50
CA SER A 17 -8.25 -2.03 15.68
C SER A 17 -7.37 -2.14 14.44
N THR A 18 -6.88 -3.35 14.17
CA THR A 18 -6.21 -3.69 12.90
C THR A 18 -7.14 -3.52 11.68
N ALA A 19 -8.46 -3.48 11.90
CA ALA A 19 -9.45 -3.19 10.86
C ALA A 19 -9.63 -1.69 10.59
N LEU A 20 -8.98 -0.80 11.34
CA LEU A 20 -8.99 0.63 11.05
C LEU A 20 -8.29 0.86 9.70
N PRO A 21 -8.96 1.44 8.68
CA PRO A 21 -8.47 1.47 7.31
C PRO A 21 -7.44 2.59 7.09
N ILE A 22 -6.39 2.59 7.92
CA ILE A 22 -5.29 3.57 7.84
C ILE A 22 -4.04 3.01 7.16
N GLY A 23 -3.97 1.69 6.96
CA GLY A 23 -2.80 1.03 6.36
C GLY A 23 -1.64 0.82 7.34
N ALA A 24 -1.89 0.89 8.65
CA ALA A 24 -0.85 0.68 9.69
C ALA A 24 -0.23 -0.72 9.63
N TYR A 25 -1.02 -1.71 9.20
CA TYR A 25 -0.57 -3.09 9.02
C TYR A 25 0.45 -3.26 7.86
N CYS A 26 0.49 -2.34 6.89
CA CYS A 26 1.32 -2.44 5.69
C CYS A 26 2.79 -2.05 5.93
N TYR A 27 3.16 -1.60 7.13
CA TYR A 27 4.51 -1.16 7.41
C TYR A 27 5.16 -2.08 8.44
N SER A 28 6.15 -2.85 8.01
CA SER A 28 6.93 -3.74 8.87
C SER A 28 7.79 -2.99 9.90
N GLN A 29 7.89 -1.67 9.82
CA GLN A 29 8.70 -0.84 10.71
C GLN A 29 10.17 -1.32 10.87
N GLY A 30 10.72 -1.97 9.84
CA GLY A 30 12.11 -2.47 9.83
C GLY A 30 12.25 -3.90 10.37
N VAL A 31 11.13 -4.55 10.74
CA VAL A 31 11.09 -5.95 11.19
C VAL A 31 11.60 -6.90 10.11
N GLU A 32 11.25 -6.71 8.84
CA GLU A 32 11.73 -7.56 7.74
C GLU A 32 13.25 -7.49 7.61
N SER A 33 13.82 -6.28 7.60
CA SER A 33 15.28 -6.10 7.57
C SER A 33 15.96 -6.62 8.83
N ALA A 34 15.31 -6.55 9.99
CA ALA A 34 15.82 -7.14 11.23
C ALA A 34 15.84 -8.68 11.15
N ILE A 35 14.88 -9.29 10.48
CA ILE A 35 14.87 -10.73 10.21
C ILE A 35 16.01 -11.11 9.26
N ASP A 36 16.16 -10.38 8.15
CA ASP A 36 17.21 -10.63 7.16
C ASP A 36 18.62 -10.50 7.74
N GLN A 37 18.82 -9.57 8.67
CA GLN A 37 20.08 -9.39 9.40
C GLN A 37 20.27 -10.40 10.54
N GLY A 38 19.31 -11.28 10.79
CA GLY A 38 19.36 -12.28 11.86
C GLY A 38 19.22 -11.68 13.26
N LEU A 39 18.60 -10.51 13.41
CA LEU A 39 18.21 -9.96 14.72
C LEU A 39 16.94 -10.60 15.25
N ILE A 40 16.08 -11.10 14.36
CA ILE A 40 14.84 -11.82 14.70
C ILE A 40 14.85 -13.16 13.96
N HIS A 41 14.96 -14.26 14.68
CA HIS A 41 14.99 -15.61 14.09
C HIS A 41 14.24 -16.68 14.90
N ASP A 42 13.85 -16.37 16.13
CA ASP A 42 13.09 -17.23 17.03
C ASP A 42 12.29 -16.40 18.05
N GLU A 43 11.58 -17.07 18.97
CA GLU A 43 10.73 -16.40 19.96
C GLU A 43 11.54 -15.50 20.91
N ALA A 44 12.74 -15.95 21.32
CA ALA A 44 13.56 -15.22 22.28
C ALA A 44 14.17 -13.95 21.68
N SER A 45 14.71 -14.05 20.46
CA SER A 45 15.21 -12.90 19.70
C SER A 45 14.10 -11.91 19.35
N SER A 46 12.89 -12.40 19.03
CA SER A 46 11.71 -11.55 18.83
C SER A 46 11.34 -10.75 20.08
N ILE A 47 11.30 -11.40 21.25
CA ILE A 47 11.03 -10.71 22.53
C ILE A 47 12.07 -9.62 22.77
N ALA A 48 13.36 -9.94 22.65
CA ALA A 48 14.44 -8.98 22.87
C ALA A 48 14.32 -7.77 21.93
N TYR A 49 14.06 -8.01 20.65
CA TYR A 49 13.88 -6.94 19.66
C TYR A 49 12.69 -6.03 20.01
N PHE A 50 11.53 -6.60 20.34
CA PHE A 50 10.33 -5.79 20.63
C PHE A 50 10.36 -5.12 22.00
N GLU A 51 11.14 -5.63 22.96
CA GLU A 51 11.48 -4.89 24.18
C GLU A 51 12.31 -3.65 23.86
N GLU A 52 13.29 -3.76 22.97
CA GLU A 52 14.06 -2.60 22.50
C GLU A 52 13.20 -1.61 21.73
N VAL A 53 12.24 -2.06 20.91
CA VAL A 53 11.27 -1.17 20.27
C VAL A 53 10.44 -0.43 21.33
N LEU A 54 9.89 -1.14 22.32
CA LEU A 54 9.13 -0.51 23.40
C LEU A 54 9.98 0.53 24.15
N GLU A 55 11.21 0.20 24.48
CA GLU A 55 12.08 1.11 25.23
C GLU A 55 12.55 2.29 24.39
N MET A 56 13.15 2.01 23.23
CA MET A 56 13.91 2.99 22.47
C MET A 56 13.03 3.86 21.57
N LEU A 57 11.98 3.29 20.96
CA LEU A 57 11.05 4.04 20.10
C LEU A 57 9.92 4.67 20.90
N LEU A 58 9.23 3.86 21.72
CA LEU A 58 8.02 4.30 22.42
C LEU A 58 8.35 5.10 23.68
N VAL A 59 9.05 4.51 24.65
CA VAL A 59 9.27 5.14 25.97
C VAL A 59 10.14 6.39 25.86
N ARG A 60 11.26 6.34 25.14
CA ARG A 60 12.20 7.47 25.05
C ARG A 60 11.73 8.62 24.16
N PHE A 61 10.72 8.42 23.31
CA PHE A 61 10.35 9.43 22.33
C PHE A 61 8.86 9.53 22.02
N GLU A 62 8.25 8.52 21.38
CA GLU A 62 6.89 8.69 20.82
C GLU A 62 5.81 8.85 21.88
N LEU A 63 5.86 8.10 22.99
CA LEU A 63 4.90 8.24 24.09
C LEU A 63 5.01 9.60 24.82
N PRO A 64 6.22 10.07 25.19
CA PRO A 64 6.37 11.42 25.72
C PRO A 64 5.88 12.52 24.77
N VAL A 65 6.14 12.40 23.47
CA VAL A 65 5.68 13.38 22.45
C VAL A 65 4.16 13.33 22.29
N LEU A 66 3.56 12.14 22.24
CA LEU A 66 2.11 11.95 22.22
C LEU A 66 1.45 12.56 23.46
N LYS A 67 2.05 12.40 24.65
CA LYS A 67 1.62 13.08 25.88
C LYS A 67 1.53 14.59 25.69
N ARG A 68 2.59 15.22 25.21
CA ARG A 68 2.66 16.69 25.05
C ARG A 68 1.68 17.19 23.99
N LEU A 69 1.58 16.51 22.85
CA LEU A 69 0.58 16.81 21.83
C LEU A 69 -0.86 16.71 22.37
N MET A 70 -1.16 15.70 23.18
CA MET A 70 -2.47 15.58 23.81
C MET A 70 -2.73 16.62 24.90
N GLN A 71 -1.71 17.03 25.67
CA GLN A 71 -1.85 18.08 26.68
C GLN A 71 -2.10 19.45 26.05
N HIS A 72 -1.50 19.71 24.89
CA HIS A 72 -1.56 20.98 24.19
C HIS A 72 -2.51 20.98 22.98
N TYR A 73 -3.42 20.00 22.85
CA TYR A 73 -4.27 19.86 21.65
C TYR A 73 -5.15 21.09 21.32
N LEU A 74 -5.41 21.98 22.29
CA LEU A 74 -6.14 23.25 22.10
C LEU A 74 -5.21 24.47 21.97
N ASP A 75 -3.94 24.34 22.34
CA ASP A 75 -2.94 25.41 22.24
C ASP A 75 -2.17 25.22 20.93
N GLU A 76 -2.60 25.94 19.88
CA GLU A 76 -2.04 25.78 18.55
C GLU A 76 -0.52 25.99 18.50
N ALA A 77 0.01 26.96 19.27
CA ALA A 77 1.44 27.28 19.24
C ALA A 77 2.27 26.13 19.81
N GLU A 78 1.92 25.66 21.01
CA GLU A 78 2.62 24.55 21.67
C GLU A 78 2.40 23.23 20.92
N PHE A 79 1.18 22.98 20.44
CA PHE A 79 0.89 21.79 19.64
C PHE A 79 1.75 21.72 18.38
N LEU A 80 1.83 22.83 17.63
CA LEU A 80 2.62 22.89 16.41
C LEU A 80 4.12 22.76 16.69
N ASN A 81 4.60 23.23 17.83
CA ASN A 81 5.99 23.02 18.25
C ASN A 81 6.29 21.51 18.37
N TRP A 82 5.50 20.78 19.15
CA TRP A 82 5.64 19.33 19.31
C TRP A 82 5.39 18.55 18.01
N ALA A 83 4.45 18.99 17.17
CA ALA A 83 4.16 18.36 15.90
C ALA A 83 5.34 18.52 14.91
N ASN A 84 6.01 19.68 14.91
CA ASN A 84 7.22 19.89 14.12
C ASN A 84 8.40 19.08 14.67
N PHE A 85 8.53 18.96 16.00
CA PHE A 85 9.54 18.11 16.62
C PHE A 85 9.37 16.64 16.22
N TYR A 86 8.15 16.10 16.32
CA TYR A 86 7.82 14.76 15.84
C TYR A 86 8.15 14.59 14.34
N LYS A 87 7.73 15.54 13.50
CA LYS A 87 7.99 15.50 12.06
C LYS A 87 9.49 15.54 11.72
N ALA A 88 10.28 16.26 12.50
CA ALA A 88 11.73 16.35 12.35
C ALA A 88 12.44 15.06 12.81
N SER A 89 11.87 14.34 13.77
CA SER A 89 12.42 13.06 14.26
C SER A 89 12.39 11.92 13.24
N ARG A 90 11.63 12.05 12.15
CA ARG A 90 11.57 11.05 11.09
C ARG A 90 12.85 11.15 10.25
N GLU A 91 13.86 10.39 10.66
CA GLU A 91 15.24 10.47 10.13
C GLU A 91 15.34 10.12 8.64
N SER A 92 14.52 9.18 8.17
CA SER A 92 14.51 8.73 6.77
C SER A 92 13.31 9.29 5.98
N LYS A 93 13.44 9.34 4.65
CA LYS A 93 12.36 9.79 3.75
C LYS A 93 11.17 8.84 3.81
N GLU A 94 11.45 7.55 3.96
CA GLU A 94 10.52 6.43 4.05
C GLU A 94 9.69 6.53 5.33
N LEU A 95 10.34 6.68 6.50
CA LEU A 95 9.66 6.87 7.78
C LEU A 95 8.76 8.12 7.79
N ARG A 96 9.19 9.18 7.11
CA ARG A 96 8.40 10.39 6.95
C ARG A 96 7.21 10.16 6.02
N ALA A 97 7.40 9.51 4.88
CA ALA A 97 6.34 9.20 3.93
C ALA A 97 5.29 8.28 4.54
N GLU A 98 5.71 7.20 5.19
CA GLU A 98 4.87 6.27 5.96
C GLU A 98 4.00 7.05 6.96
N SER A 99 4.62 7.87 7.82
CA SER A 99 3.87 8.62 8.83
C SER A 99 2.89 9.62 8.21
N GLN A 100 3.23 10.25 7.07
CA GLN A 100 2.34 11.16 6.35
C GLN A 100 1.18 10.43 5.67
N GLN A 101 1.40 9.20 5.20
CA GLN A 101 0.37 8.37 4.60
C GLN A 101 -0.64 7.88 5.65
N LEU A 102 -0.17 7.36 6.78
CA LEU A 102 -1.02 7.01 7.91
C LEU A 102 -1.87 8.22 8.36
N ALA A 103 -1.27 9.41 8.41
CA ALA A 103 -1.98 10.65 8.72
C ALA A 103 -3.02 11.03 7.67
N PHE A 104 -2.74 10.81 6.38
CA PHE A 104 -3.68 11.05 5.30
C PHE A 104 -4.91 10.14 5.43
N SER A 105 -4.69 8.85 5.64
CA SER A 105 -5.77 7.87 5.80
C SER A 105 -6.58 8.11 7.07
N LEU A 106 -5.94 8.46 8.20
CA LEU A 106 -6.65 8.81 9.43
C LEU A 106 -7.50 10.07 9.24
N ASN A 107 -6.98 11.10 8.56
CA ASN A 107 -7.76 12.29 8.23
C ASN A 107 -8.96 11.99 7.32
N ALA A 108 -8.82 11.07 6.36
CA ALA A 108 -9.94 10.60 5.56
C ALA A 108 -10.99 9.90 6.43
N TRP A 109 -10.56 9.03 7.34
CA TRP A 109 -11.46 8.36 8.30
C TRP A 109 -12.19 9.35 9.22
N ILE A 110 -11.48 10.35 9.77
CA ILE A 110 -12.10 11.42 10.59
C ILE A 110 -13.19 12.14 9.79
N ARG A 111 -12.90 12.52 8.55
CA ARG A 111 -13.87 13.20 7.68
C ARG A 111 -15.06 12.33 7.33
N ASP A 112 -14.81 11.09 6.92
CA ASP A 112 -15.81 10.28 6.26
C ASP A 112 -16.62 9.44 7.26
N VAL A 113 -16.04 9.09 8.42
CA VAL A 113 -16.69 8.31 9.49
C VAL A 113 -17.19 9.20 10.63
N LEU A 114 -16.32 10.05 11.21
CA LEU A 114 -16.74 10.93 12.30
C LEU A 114 -17.50 12.17 11.82
N LYS A 115 -17.51 12.44 10.51
CA LYS A 115 -18.14 13.62 9.90
C LYS A 115 -17.58 14.94 10.47
N GLN A 116 -16.31 14.94 10.82
CA GLN A 116 -15.59 16.09 11.36
C GLN A 116 -14.53 16.59 10.37
N GLN A 117 -14.23 17.88 10.38
CA GLN A 117 -13.17 18.41 9.54
C GLN A 117 -11.80 18.17 10.23
N PRO A 118 -10.84 17.50 9.59
CA PRO A 118 -9.51 17.33 10.17
C PRO A 118 -8.79 18.68 10.23
N GLU A 119 -8.35 19.07 11.42
CA GLU A 119 -7.64 20.33 11.67
C GLU A 119 -6.13 20.19 11.41
N ILE A 120 -5.58 19.01 11.71
CA ILE A 120 -4.14 18.75 11.57
C ILE A 120 -3.82 18.22 10.17
N LYS A 121 -2.94 18.96 9.47
CA LYS A 121 -2.50 18.59 8.12
C LYS A 121 -1.64 17.32 8.16
N LYS A 122 -1.85 16.42 7.18
CA LYS A 122 -1.09 15.17 7.02
C LYS A 122 0.44 15.33 7.03
N GLN A 123 0.94 16.50 6.63
CA GLN A 123 2.37 16.81 6.56
C GLN A 123 3.12 16.72 7.90
N PHE A 124 2.39 16.80 9.03
CA PHE A 124 2.93 16.65 10.38
C PHE A 124 3.10 15.18 10.79
N GLY A 125 2.52 14.23 10.04
CA GLY A 125 2.60 12.80 10.33
C GLY A 125 1.49 12.30 11.27
N PHE A 126 1.55 11.01 11.56
CA PHE A 126 0.46 10.26 12.21
C PHE A 126 0.21 10.68 13.66
N VAL A 127 1.25 10.70 14.48
CA VAL A 127 1.12 10.96 15.94
C VAL A 127 0.44 12.30 16.24
N PRO A 128 0.75 13.42 15.55
CA PRO A 128 0.00 14.67 15.72
C PRO A 128 -1.49 14.55 15.38
N VAL A 129 -1.85 13.94 14.24
CA VAL A 129 -3.27 13.76 13.87
C VAL A 129 -4.00 12.88 14.91
N TYR A 130 -3.35 11.79 15.33
CA TYR A 130 -3.87 10.88 16.35
C TYR A 130 -4.05 11.55 17.71
N ALA A 131 -3.06 12.31 18.17
CA ALA A 131 -3.09 13.03 19.44
C ALA A 131 -4.21 14.08 19.48
N HIS A 132 -4.34 14.87 18.40
CA HIS A 132 -5.40 15.86 18.28
C HIS A 132 -6.78 15.21 18.33
N LEU A 133 -6.98 14.12 17.56
CA LEU A 133 -8.23 13.34 17.61
C LEU A 133 -8.53 12.80 19.01
N CYS A 134 -7.55 12.24 19.70
CA CYS A 134 -7.74 11.72 21.06
C CYS A 134 -8.10 12.83 22.05
N GLY A 135 -7.50 14.02 21.90
CA GLY A 135 -7.83 15.22 22.67
C GLY A 135 -9.26 15.71 22.41
N THR A 136 -9.69 15.79 21.15
CA THR A 136 -11.07 16.21 20.80
C THR A 136 -12.12 15.22 21.28
N LEU A 137 -11.82 13.92 21.27
CA LEU A 137 -12.64 12.85 21.86
C LEU A 137 -12.58 12.81 23.39
N LYS A 138 -11.74 13.65 24.03
CA LYS A 138 -11.56 13.74 25.48
C LYS A 138 -11.20 12.40 26.10
N LEU A 139 -10.34 11.63 25.44
CA LEU A 139 -9.88 10.33 25.93
C LEU A 139 -8.87 10.53 27.07
N ASN A 140 -8.82 9.56 27.99
CA ASN A 140 -7.84 9.59 29.07
C ASN A 140 -6.43 9.41 28.50
N LEU A 141 -5.49 10.26 28.92
CA LEU A 141 -4.11 10.24 28.45
C LEU A 141 -3.43 8.87 28.64
N VAL A 142 -3.53 8.27 29.84
CA VAL A 142 -2.87 6.99 30.14
C VAL A 142 -3.44 5.88 29.28
N ASP A 143 -4.77 5.87 29.10
CA ASP A 143 -5.43 4.86 28.28
C ASP A 143 -5.05 5.00 26.79
N VAL A 144 -4.88 6.23 26.29
CA VAL A 144 -4.42 6.48 24.91
C VAL A 144 -2.97 6.03 24.71
N LEU A 145 -2.06 6.35 25.64
CA LEU A 145 -0.68 5.86 25.57
C LEU A 145 -0.62 4.32 25.61
N THR A 146 -1.49 3.69 26.39
CA THR A 146 -1.63 2.23 26.47
C THR A 146 -2.11 1.64 25.14
N ALA A 147 -3.20 2.17 24.60
CA ALA A 147 -3.80 1.74 23.34
C ALA A 147 -2.84 1.92 22.15
N TYR A 148 -2.11 3.04 22.12
CA TYR A 148 -1.10 3.31 21.10
C TYR A 148 0.06 2.30 21.18
N SER A 149 0.60 2.06 22.39
CA SER A 149 1.67 1.09 22.60
C SER A 149 1.25 -0.32 22.18
N PHE A 150 0.03 -0.73 22.56
CA PHE A 150 -0.57 -1.99 22.15
C PHE A 150 -0.60 -2.11 20.62
N THR A 151 -1.12 -1.09 19.93
CA THR A 151 -1.29 -1.12 18.48
C THR A 151 0.04 -1.20 17.73
N VAL A 152 1.06 -0.45 18.17
CA VAL A 152 2.38 -0.48 17.54
C VAL A 152 3.03 -1.85 17.69
N LEU A 153 3.03 -2.42 18.90
CA LEU A 153 3.64 -3.72 19.15
C LEU A 153 2.86 -4.86 18.49
N GLU A 154 1.53 -4.82 18.49
CA GLU A 154 0.69 -5.84 17.85
C GLU A 154 0.96 -5.93 16.34
N ASN A 155 1.01 -4.78 15.65
CA ASN A 155 1.28 -4.74 14.23
C ASN A 155 2.69 -5.26 13.89
N GLN A 156 3.71 -4.88 14.67
CA GLN A 156 5.07 -5.32 14.41
C GLN A 156 5.28 -6.82 14.69
N VAL A 157 4.74 -7.35 15.80
CA VAL A 157 4.79 -8.79 16.10
C VAL A 157 4.06 -9.59 15.03
N LEU A 158 2.92 -9.10 14.54
CA LEU A 158 2.19 -9.75 13.46
C LEU A 158 3.01 -9.82 12.16
N GLY A 159 3.78 -8.77 11.86
CA GLY A 159 4.75 -8.76 10.75
C GLY A 159 5.84 -9.83 10.94
N ALA A 160 6.41 -9.95 12.14
CA ALA A 160 7.43 -10.96 12.43
C ALA A 160 6.88 -12.40 12.33
N VAL A 161 5.69 -12.66 12.87
CA VAL A 161 5.05 -14.00 12.85
C VAL A 161 4.74 -14.48 11.43
N LYS A 162 4.50 -13.56 10.49
CA LYS A 162 4.24 -13.91 9.08
C LYS A 162 5.52 -14.20 8.29
N THR A 163 6.64 -13.66 8.74
CA THR A 163 7.90 -13.64 7.98
C THR A 163 8.91 -14.66 8.52
N VAL A 164 9.00 -14.82 9.84
CA VAL A 164 9.78 -15.87 10.51
C VAL A 164 8.91 -17.13 10.63
N PRO A 165 9.48 -18.36 10.64
CA PRO A 165 8.74 -19.60 10.96
C PRO A 165 8.28 -19.68 12.43
N LEU A 166 7.81 -18.58 13.01
CA LEU A 166 7.17 -18.52 14.32
C LEU A 166 5.72 -19.00 14.18
N GLY A 167 5.33 -20.02 14.95
CA GLY A 167 3.93 -20.43 15.01
C GLY A 167 3.06 -19.34 15.66
N GLN A 168 1.77 -19.31 15.34
CA GLN A 168 0.79 -18.36 15.90
C GLN A 168 0.81 -18.28 17.44
N MET A 169 1.02 -19.43 18.10
CA MET A 169 1.14 -19.50 19.56
C MET A 169 2.38 -18.78 20.11
N SER A 170 3.46 -18.71 19.33
CA SER A 170 4.67 -17.95 19.67
C SER A 170 4.36 -16.46 19.64
N GLY A 171 3.70 -15.97 18.58
CA GLY A 171 3.22 -14.59 18.49
C GLY A 171 2.38 -14.16 19.69
N GLN A 172 1.43 -15.00 20.12
CA GLN A 172 0.61 -14.71 21.30
C GLN A 172 1.41 -14.66 22.61
N ARG A 173 2.44 -15.50 22.78
CA ARG A 173 3.32 -15.45 23.96
C ARG A 173 4.19 -14.19 23.97
N ILE A 174 4.72 -13.81 22.81
CA ILE A 174 5.48 -12.56 22.65
C ILE A 174 4.60 -11.36 23.04
N LEU A 175 3.38 -11.27 22.48
CA LEU A 175 2.44 -10.19 22.81
C LEU A 175 2.07 -10.18 24.28
N TRP A 176 1.75 -11.34 24.85
CA TRP A 176 1.39 -11.46 26.27
C TRP A 176 2.51 -10.96 27.19
N HIS A 177 3.76 -11.28 26.86
CA HIS A 177 4.93 -10.79 27.56
C HIS A 177 5.06 -9.26 27.44
N LEU A 178 5.04 -8.72 26.23
CA LEU A 178 5.16 -7.29 25.96
C LEU A 178 4.04 -6.48 26.64
N HIS A 179 2.80 -6.97 26.61
CA HIS A 179 1.66 -6.34 27.31
C HIS A 179 1.90 -6.21 28.81
N GLY A 180 2.61 -7.16 29.42
CA GLY A 180 3.01 -7.10 30.83
C GLY A 180 3.97 -5.94 31.14
N LEU A 181 4.72 -5.45 30.16
CA LEU A 181 5.70 -4.38 30.31
C LEU A 181 5.10 -2.98 30.09
N ILE A 182 4.02 -2.87 29.30
CA ILE A 182 3.41 -1.59 28.91
C ILE A 182 3.06 -0.69 30.11
N PRO A 183 2.42 -1.16 31.20
CA PRO A 183 2.05 -0.28 32.31
C PRO A 183 3.24 0.46 32.92
N GLN A 184 4.36 -0.25 33.14
CA GLN A 184 5.57 0.36 33.69
C GLN A 184 6.28 1.25 32.66
N ALA A 185 6.25 0.87 31.37
CA ALA A 185 6.76 1.69 30.29
C ALA A 185 6.04 3.06 30.23
N ILE A 186 4.72 3.09 30.38
CA ILE A 186 3.95 4.34 30.39
C ILE A 186 4.29 5.20 31.59
N VAL A 187 4.43 4.62 32.79
CA VAL A 187 4.86 5.38 33.97
C VAL A 187 6.20 6.08 33.73
N ARG A 188 7.15 5.38 33.11
CA ARG A 188 8.45 5.96 32.73
C ARG A 188 8.31 7.06 31.68
N ALA A 189 7.57 6.81 30.60
CA ALA A 189 7.33 7.79 29.54
C ALA A 189 6.65 9.07 30.05
N LEU A 190 5.73 8.95 31.02
CA LEU A 190 5.06 10.09 31.65
C LEU A 190 6.00 10.93 32.51
N ALA A 191 7.05 10.33 33.06
CA ALA A 191 8.01 10.97 33.96
C ALA A 191 9.18 11.66 33.23
N LEU A 192 9.38 11.39 31.93
CA LEU A 192 10.47 12.01 31.16
C LEU A 192 10.24 13.51 30.95
N GLU A 193 11.27 14.28 31.25
CA GLU A 193 11.38 15.71 30.95
C GLU A 193 11.78 15.94 29.48
N ASP A 194 11.62 17.17 29.00
CA ASP A 194 11.78 17.51 27.58
C ASP A 194 13.21 17.30 27.06
N ASP A 195 14.22 17.54 27.89
CA ASP A 195 15.63 17.41 27.57
C ASP A 195 16.15 15.97 27.64
N GLU A 196 15.35 15.04 28.17
CA GLU A 196 15.65 13.61 28.23
C GLU A 196 15.16 12.85 26.97
N LEU A 197 14.39 13.52 26.11
CA LEU A 197 13.81 12.91 24.92
C LEU A 197 14.86 12.62 23.85
N SER A 198 14.85 11.40 23.31
CA SER A 198 15.78 11.02 22.25
C SER A 198 15.08 10.20 21.17
N SER A 199 15.01 10.75 19.96
CA SER A 199 14.59 10.01 18.77
C SER A 199 15.72 9.26 18.08
N ALA A 200 16.96 9.40 18.56
CA ALA A 200 18.16 8.93 17.87
C ALA A 200 18.24 7.40 17.92
N LEU A 201 17.85 6.77 16.81
CA LEU A 201 17.86 5.31 16.63
C LEU A 201 18.57 4.96 15.32
N PRO A 202 19.88 5.24 15.18
CA PRO A 202 20.58 5.14 13.90
C PRO A 202 20.50 3.74 13.28
N ASN A 203 20.57 2.68 14.09
CA ASN A 203 20.41 1.31 13.59
C ASN A 203 18.98 1.04 13.12
N TYR A 204 17.97 1.50 13.84
CA TYR A 204 16.55 1.36 13.47
C TYR A 204 16.22 2.14 12.19
N ALA A 205 16.75 3.35 12.04
CA ALA A 205 16.61 4.15 10.83
C ALA A 205 17.38 3.54 9.64
N MET A 206 18.52 2.88 9.90
CA MET A 206 19.26 2.14 8.87
C MET A 206 18.55 0.86 8.43
N LEU A 207 17.88 0.14 9.33
CA LEU A 207 17.00 -0.99 8.97
C LEU A 207 15.87 -0.54 8.02
N LYS A 208 15.48 0.74 8.06
CA LYS A 208 14.47 1.34 7.18
C LYS A 208 15.02 1.90 5.86
N LYS A 209 16.33 2.00 5.71
CA LYS A 209 16.95 2.65 4.56
C LYS A 209 17.06 1.64 3.42
N GLU A 210 15.97 1.46 2.68
CA GLU A 210 16.07 0.96 1.31
C GLU A 210 17.00 1.88 0.50
N LYS A 211 17.76 1.29 -0.42
CA LYS A 211 18.75 2.00 -1.24
C LYS A 211 18.13 3.26 -1.85
N MET A 212 18.78 4.41 -1.65
CA MET A 212 18.45 5.66 -2.34
C MET A 212 18.50 5.44 -3.85
N MET A 213 17.34 5.28 -4.49
CA MET A 213 17.21 5.43 -5.93
C MET A 213 17.25 6.93 -6.28
N THR A 214 18.42 7.39 -6.72
CA THR A 214 18.63 8.74 -7.28
C THR A 214 18.31 8.83 -8.78
N GLU A 215 17.61 7.84 -9.35
CA GLU A 215 17.18 7.85 -10.75
C GLU A 215 15.67 8.02 -10.86
N ARG A 216 15.19 8.50 -12.02
CA ARG A 216 13.76 8.58 -12.31
C ARG A 216 13.14 7.20 -12.03
N SER A 217 12.10 7.16 -11.19
CA SER A 217 11.30 5.94 -11.02
C SER A 217 10.78 5.47 -12.38
N PRO A 218 10.81 4.17 -12.68
CA PRO A 218 10.26 3.64 -13.92
C PRO A 218 8.78 4.02 -14.05
N LEU A 219 8.32 4.23 -15.28
CA LEU A 219 6.90 4.41 -15.59
C LEU A 219 6.15 3.10 -15.29
N ARG A 220 5.16 3.16 -14.40
CA ARG A 220 4.36 1.99 -14.01
C ARG A 220 3.07 1.94 -14.82
N VAL A 221 2.98 0.96 -15.73
CA VAL A 221 1.84 0.77 -16.63
C VAL A 221 0.96 -0.38 -16.14
N GLY A 222 -0.18 -0.06 -15.55
CA GLY A 222 -1.16 -1.02 -15.06
C GLY A 222 -2.06 -1.52 -16.19
N ILE A 223 -2.16 -2.84 -16.36
CA ILE A 223 -3.06 -3.50 -17.32
C ILE A 223 -4.14 -4.25 -16.55
N GLY A 224 -5.36 -3.70 -16.56
CA GLY A 224 -6.51 -4.24 -15.85
C GLY A 224 -7.58 -4.83 -16.76
N GLY A 225 -8.46 -5.66 -16.21
CA GLY A 225 -9.64 -6.17 -16.93
C GLY A 225 -10.03 -7.62 -16.63
N PRO A 226 -11.12 -8.11 -17.26
CA PRO A 226 -11.64 -9.46 -17.03
C PRO A 226 -10.69 -10.60 -17.31
N VAL A 227 -10.94 -11.72 -16.62
CA VAL A 227 -10.34 -13.00 -16.98
C VAL A 227 -10.67 -13.28 -18.45
N GLY A 228 -9.65 -13.60 -19.22
CA GLY A 228 -9.82 -13.93 -20.63
C GLY A 228 -9.97 -12.73 -21.57
N SER A 229 -9.97 -11.47 -21.12
CA SER A 229 -10.09 -10.32 -22.05
C SER A 229 -8.88 -10.11 -22.97
N GLY A 230 -7.75 -10.75 -22.64
CA GLY A 230 -6.50 -10.70 -23.41
C GLY A 230 -5.44 -9.77 -22.82
N LYS A 231 -5.47 -9.53 -21.51
CA LYS A 231 -4.44 -8.79 -20.77
C LYS A 231 -3.05 -9.40 -20.98
N THR A 232 -2.85 -10.68 -20.66
CA THR A 232 -1.58 -11.40 -20.86
C THR A 232 -1.09 -11.37 -22.31
N ALA A 233 -2.02 -11.42 -23.28
CA ALA A 233 -1.68 -11.30 -24.70
C ALA A 233 -1.23 -9.87 -25.08
N LEU A 234 -1.84 -8.84 -24.50
CA LEU A 234 -1.39 -7.46 -24.64
C LEU A 234 -0.01 -7.29 -23.98
N THR A 235 0.17 -7.77 -22.74
CA THR A 235 1.44 -7.74 -22.01
C THR A 235 2.56 -8.38 -22.84
N LEU A 236 2.32 -9.58 -23.40
CA LEU A 236 3.27 -10.27 -24.28
C LEU A 236 3.64 -9.42 -25.50
N ASN A 237 2.65 -8.92 -26.23
CA ASN A 237 2.89 -8.12 -27.43
C ASN A 237 3.64 -6.81 -27.14
N LEU A 238 3.31 -6.14 -26.02
CA LEU A 238 4.04 -4.94 -25.57
C LEU A 238 5.49 -5.27 -25.22
N CYS A 239 5.73 -6.36 -24.48
CA CYS A 239 7.09 -6.80 -24.16
C CYS A 239 7.89 -7.07 -25.45
N LEU A 240 7.36 -7.87 -26.37
CA LEU A 240 8.06 -8.21 -27.62
C LEU A 240 8.37 -6.98 -28.47
N ALA A 241 7.50 -5.98 -28.49
CA ALA A 241 7.68 -4.76 -29.25
C ALA A 241 8.64 -3.75 -28.57
N LEU A 242 8.63 -3.67 -27.24
CA LEU A 242 9.28 -2.58 -26.49
C LEU A 242 10.59 -2.98 -25.80
N ARG A 243 10.82 -4.27 -25.52
CA ARG A 243 11.99 -4.75 -24.76
C ARG A 243 13.36 -4.43 -25.36
N ASN A 244 13.42 -4.14 -26.65
CA ASN A 244 14.66 -3.76 -27.34
C ASN A 244 14.89 -2.24 -27.35
N LYS A 245 13.89 -1.46 -26.94
CA LYS A 245 13.89 0.01 -26.94
C LYS A 245 13.97 0.59 -25.53
N TYR A 246 13.33 -0.05 -24.57
CA TYR A 246 13.25 0.39 -23.18
C TYR A 246 13.77 -0.68 -22.23
N ASN A 247 14.47 -0.27 -21.18
CA ASN A 247 14.82 -1.16 -20.08
C ASN A 247 13.57 -1.43 -19.24
N MET A 248 12.99 -2.63 -19.36
CA MET A 248 11.68 -2.93 -18.79
C MET A 248 11.60 -4.25 -18.01
N ALA A 249 10.60 -4.34 -17.14
CA ALA A 249 10.24 -5.53 -16.39
C ALA A 249 8.71 -5.69 -16.29
N VAL A 250 8.25 -6.86 -15.84
CA VAL A 250 6.81 -7.19 -15.73
C VAL A 250 6.53 -7.80 -14.37
N VAL A 251 5.44 -7.34 -13.75
CA VAL A 251 4.81 -7.98 -12.59
C VAL A 251 3.43 -8.47 -13.03
N THR A 252 3.18 -9.77 -12.97
CA THR A 252 1.85 -10.36 -13.22
C THR A 252 1.22 -10.78 -11.91
N ASN A 253 -0.08 -10.57 -11.78
CA ASN A 253 -0.84 -10.99 -10.60
C ASN A 253 -1.75 -12.16 -10.96
N ASP A 254 -1.71 -13.20 -10.16
CA ASP A 254 -2.63 -14.35 -10.21
C ASP A 254 -3.17 -14.61 -8.80
N ILE A 255 -4.36 -15.19 -8.69
CA ILE A 255 -4.95 -15.44 -7.36
C ILE A 255 -4.24 -16.59 -6.64
N TYR A 256 -4.04 -17.71 -7.33
CA TYR A 256 -3.57 -18.97 -6.74
C TYR A 256 -2.46 -19.65 -7.56
N THR A 257 -2.01 -19.03 -8.64
CA THR A 257 -1.11 -19.64 -9.63
C THR A 257 -0.02 -18.66 -10.05
N LYS A 258 0.89 -19.11 -10.92
CA LYS A 258 1.85 -18.25 -11.63
C LYS A 258 1.67 -18.37 -13.14
N GLU A 259 0.46 -18.68 -13.58
CA GLU A 259 0.19 -19.06 -14.96
C GLU A 259 0.50 -17.92 -15.93
N ASP A 260 0.17 -16.68 -15.58
CA ASP A 260 0.46 -15.51 -16.42
C ASP A 260 1.98 -15.27 -16.54
N SER A 261 2.73 -15.30 -15.44
CA SER A 261 4.21 -15.19 -15.49
C SER A 261 4.87 -16.36 -16.25
N ASN A 262 4.38 -17.58 -16.05
CA ASN A 262 4.86 -18.77 -16.76
C ASN A 262 4.52 -18.72 -18.23
N PHE A 263 3.36 -18.18 -18.60
CA PHE A 263 2.96 -17.95 -19.98
C PHE A 263 3.93 -16.97 -20.65
N LEU A 264 4.19 -15.81 -20.03
CA LEU A 264 5.12 -14.82 -20.58
C LEU A 264 6.54 -15.38 -20.71
N THR A 265 7.00 -16.15 -19.73
CA THR A 265 8.32 -16.78 -19.76
C THR A 265 8.42 -17.81 -20.89
N ARG A 266 7.41 -18.69 -21.05
CA ARG A 266 7.37 -19.69 -22.13
C ARG A 266 7.33 -19.09 -23.53
N HIS A 267 6.74 -17.91 -23.67
CA HIS A 267 6.65 -17.18 -24.94
C HIS A 267 7.81 -16.21 -25.13
N GLU A 268 8.86 -16.32 -24.29
CA GLU A 268 10.05 -15.48 -24.35
C GLU A 268 9.68 -14.00 -24.40
N ALA A 269 8.73 -13.54 -23.57
CA ALA A 269 8.36 -12.12 -23.52
C ALA A 269 9.58 -11.27 -23.14
N MET A 270 10.32 -11.71 -22.12
CA MET A 270 11.59 -11.18 -21.62
C MET A 270 12.40 -12.31 -20.97
N SER A 271 13.60 -12.01 -20.47
CA SER A 271 14.33 -12.94 -19.62
C SER A 271 13.52 -13.28 -18.36
N PRO A 272 13.52 -14.54 -17.87
CA PRO A 272 12.71 -14.96 -16.73
C PRO A 272 12.90 -14.08 -15.48
N GLU A 273 14.11 -13.60 -15.25
CA GLU A 273 14.46 -12.74 -14.10
C GLU A 273 13.75 -11.37 -14.11
N ARG A 274 13.23 -10.94 -15.27
CA ARG A 274 12.48 -9.68 -15.45
C ARG A 274 10.97 -9.87 -15.35
N ILE A 275 10.49 -11.08 -15.10
CA ILE A 275 9.07 -11.42 -15.02
C ILE A 275 8.79 -11.97 -13.62
N VAL A 276 8.07 -11.20 -12.81
CA VAL A 276 7.69 -11.60 -11.45
C VAL A 276 6.22 -11.98 -11.42
N GLY A 277 5.93 -13.20 -10.99
CA GLY A 277 4.58 -13.68 -10.73
C GLY A 277 4.21 -13.52 -9.26
N VAL A 278 3.25 -12.64 -8.98
CA VAL A 278 2.68 -12.40 -7.65
C VAL A 278 1.42 -13.24 -7.47
N GLU A 279 1.41 -14.05 -6.41
CA GLU A 279 0.22 -14.78 -5.96
C GLU A 279 -0.50 -13.94 -4.90
N THR A 280 -1.68 -13.41 -5.23
CA THR A 280 -2.39 -12.48 -4.34
C THR A 280 -3.09 -13.19 -3.18
N GLY A 281 -3.39 -14.48 -3.33
CA GLY A 281 -4.08 -15.30 -2.32
C GLY A 281 -5.56 -14.93 -2.10
N GLY A 282 -6.08 -13.94 -2.83
CA GLY A 282 -7.40 -13.36 -2.58
C GLY A 282 -7.95 -12.52 -3.73
N CYS A 283 -8.94 -11.67 -3.45
CA CYS A 283 -9.60 -10.86 -4.47
C CYS A 283 -8.59 -10.01 -5.25
N PRO A 284 -8.55 -10.07 -6.61
CA PRO A 284 -7.57 -9.34 -7.40
C PRO A 284 -7.58 -7.82 -7.15
N HIS A 285 -8.76 -7.24 -6.88
CA HIS A 285 -8.90 -5.82 -6.52
C HIS A 285 -8.04 -5.42 -5.33
N THR A 286 -7.93 -6.28 -4.32
CA THR A 286 -7.21 -5.94 -3.10
C THR A 286 -5.74 -5.71 -3.42
N ALA A 287 -5.10 -6.62 -4.17
CA ALA A 287 -3.69 -6.56 -4.51
C ALA A 287 -3.26 -5.39 -5.40
N ILE A 288 -4.21 -4.77 -6.13
CA ILE A 288 -3.91 -3.64 -7.03
C ILE A 288 -4.46 -2.30 -6.55
N ARG A 289 -5.32 -2.28 -5.52
CA ARG A 289 -6.04 -1.08 -5.09
C ARG A 289 -5.99 -0.83 -3.59
N GLU A 290 -6.31 -1.84 -2.78
CA GLU A 290 -6.48 -1.69 -1.33
C GLU A 290 -5.19 -2.00 -0.56
N ASP A 291 -4.43 -2.97 -1.06
CA ASP A 291 -3.14 -3.39 -0.54
C ASP A 291 -2.21 -3.73 -1.70
N ALA A 292 -1.50 -2.71 -2.19
CA ALA A 292 -0.54 -2.87 -3.28
C ALA A 292 0.86 -3.33 -2.82
N SER A 293 1.04 -3.61 -1.53
CA SER A 293 2.36 -3.86 -0.92
C SER A 293 3.15 -4.96 -1.62
N ILE A 294 2.51 -6.10 -1.91
CA ILE A 294 3.16 -7.23 -2.58
C ILE A 294 3.64 -6.88 -4.00
N ASN A 295 2.92 -6.01 -4.70
CA ASN A 295 3.33 -5.52 -6.01
C ASN A 295 4.43 -4.46 -5.91
N LEU A 296 4.35 -3.57 -4.91
CA LEU A 296 5.38 -2.58 -4.64
C LEU A 296 6.70 -3.24 -4.27
N ALA A 297 6.70 -4.23 -3.37
CA ALA A 297 7.88 -5.03 -3.04
C ALA A 297 8.47 -5.73 -4.27
N ALA A 298 7.63 -6.32 -5.13
CA ALA A 298 8.09 -6.91 -6.39
C ALA A 298 8.72 -5.88 -7.35
N ILE A 299 8.19 -4.66 -7.39
CA ILE A 299 8.73 -3.54 -8.17
C ILE A 299 10.09 -3.10 -7.60
N ASP A 300 10.19 -2.98 -6.28
CA ASP A 300 11.41 -2.55 -5.61
C ASP A 300 12.53 -3.59 -5.80
N ASP A 301 12.22 -4.88 -5.67
CA ASP A 301 13.12 -6.00 -6.01
C ASP A 301 13.65 -5.91 -7.45
N LEU A 302 12.78 -5.59 -8.41
CA LEU A 302 13.15 -5.47 -9.82
C LEU A 302 14.05 -4.25 -10.04
N CYS A 303 13.70 -3.13 -9.40
CA CYS A 303 14.49 -1.91 -9.41
C CYS A 303 15.89 -2.13 -8.80
N GLU A 304 16.01 -2.94 -7.74
CA GLU A 304 17.31 -3.30 -7.16
C GLU A 304 18.14 -4.24 -8.03
N LYS A 305 17.49 -5.16 -8.75
CA LYS A 305 18.16 -6.15 -9.62
C LYS A 305 18.60 -5.55 -10.96
N PHE A 306 17.87 -4.55 -11.46
CA PHE A 306 18.09 -3.97 -12.78
C PHE A 306 18.24 -2.45 -12.70
N ASP A 307 19.47 -1.97 -12.77
CA ASP A 307 19.78 -0.54 -12.82
C ASP A 307 19.12 0.14 -14.04
N GLY A 308 18.63 1.36 -13.85
CA GLY A 308 18.06 2.19 -14.91
C GLY A 308 16.78 1.65 -15.56
N LEU A 309 15.93 0.94 -14.81
CA LEU A 309 14.60 0.54 -15.32
C LEU A 309 13.80 1.78 -15.72
N GLU A 310 13.27 1.77 -16.95
CA GLU A 310 12.50 2.87 -17.52
C GLU A 310 10.99 2.61 -17.45
N MET A 311 10.58 1.34 -17.48
CA MET A 311 9.18 0.94 -17.50
C MET A 311 8.94 -0.38 -16.77
N ILE A 312 7.84 -0.44 -16.00
CA ILE A 312 7.35 -1.70 -15.43
C ILE A 312 5.89 -1.87 -15.82
N ILE A 313 5.56 -3.01 -16.44
CA ILE A 313 4.17 -3.39 -16.73
C ILE A 313 3.63 -4.19 -15.55
N ILE A 314 2.46 -3.82 -15.04
CA ILE A 314 1.81 -4.47 -13.91
C ILE A 314 0.47 -5.00 -14.41
N GLU A 315 0.39 -6.30 -14.63
CA GLU A 315 -0.85 -6.96 -15.02
C GLU A 315 -1.64 -7.37 -13.80
N SER A 316 -2.91 -6.95 -13.73
CA SER A 316 -3.82 -7.39 -12.68
C SER A 316 -4.24 -8.84 -12.88
N GLY A 317 -4.57 -9.52 -11.78
CA GLY A 317 -5.37 -10.74 -11.85
C GLY A 317 -6.68 -10.45 -12.59
N GLY A 318 -7.22 -11.45 -13.28
CA GLY A 318 -8.46 -11.25 -14.04
C GLY A 318 -9.63 -10.88 -13.14
N ASP A 319 -10.34 -9.80 -13.51
CA ASP A 319 -11.26 -9.13 -12.58
C ASP A 319 -12.48 -8.48 -13.26
N ASN A 320 -13.55 -8.20 -12.52
CA ASN A 320 -14.77 -7.59 -13.07
C ASN A 320 -14.59 -6.10 -13.44
N LEU A 321 -15.66 -5.48 -13.93
CA LEU A 321 -15.69 -4.10 -14.43
C LEU A 321 -15.32 -3.00 -13.42
N ALA A 322 -15.17 -3.36 -12.14
CA ALA A 322 -14.82 -2.44 -11.06
C ALA A 322 -13.32 -2.31 -10.80
N ALA A 323 -12.46 -3.03 -11.54
CA ALA A 323 -11.01 -2.98 -11.32
C ALA A 323 -10.42 -1.62 -11.68
N THR A 324 -9.66 -1.06 -10.73
CA THR A 324 -8.91 0.20 -10.83
C THR A 324 -7.64 0.06 -10.02
N PHE A 325 -6.52 0.52 -10.57
CA PHE A 325 -5.26 0.56 -9.85
C PHE A 325 -5.24 1.69 -8.81
N SER A 326 -4.55 1.47 -7.70
CA SER A 326 -4.14 2.54 -6.80
C SER A 326 -3.18 3.49 -7.54
N PRO A 327 -3.30 4.81 -7.36
CA PRO A 327 -2.31 5.77 -7.86
C PRO A 327 -0.89 5.52 -7.34
N GLU A 328 -0.73 4.78 -6.25
CA GLU A 328 0.58 4.40 -5.72
C GLU A 328 1.24 3.28 -6.55
N LEU A 329 0.42 2.43 -7.18
CA LEU A 329 0.89 1.26 -7.93
C LEU A 329 1.08 1.55 -9.41
N SER A 330 0.21 2.36 -10.03
CA SER A 330 0.21 2.60 -11.48
C SER A 330 0.10 4.07 -11.81
N ASP A 331 1.04 4.56 -12.63
CA ASP A 331 1.03 5.91 -13.19
C ASP A 331 0.08 6.02 -14.40
N LEU A 332 0.02 4.95 -15.20
CA LEU A 332 -0.80 4.87 -16.41
C LEU A 332 -1.64 3.59 -16.41
N THR A 333 -2.97 3.72 -16.51
CA THR A 333 -3.88 2.57 -16.50
C THR A 333 -4.48 2.27 -17.87
N LEU A 334 -4.16 1.09 -18.40
CA LEU A 334 -4.81 0.48 -19.57
C LEU A 334 -5.88 -0.52 -19.09
N TYR A 335 -7.08 -0.46 -19.65
CA TYR A 335 -8.16 -1.37 -19.28
C TYR A 335 -8.62 -2.18 -20.48
N VAL A 336 -8.55 -3.50 -20.40
CA VAL A 336 -8.85 -4.41 -21.51
C VAL A 336 -10.17 -5.11 -21.26
N ILE A 337 -11.13 -4.89 -22.15
CA ILE A 337 -12.35 -5.69 -22.28
C ILE A 337 -12.30 -6.45 -23.61
N ASP A 338 -13.12 -7.48 -23.76
CA ASP A 338 -13.21 -8.21 -25.01
C ASP A 338 -14.63 -8.28 -25.55
N VAL A 339 -14.73 -8.42 -26.87
CA VAL A 339 -15.99 -8.53 -27.59
C VAL A 339 -16.75 -9.80 -27.23
N ALA A 340 -16.07 -10.90 -26.90
CA ALA A 340 -16.73 -12.16 -26.55
C ALA A 340 -17.48 -12.09 -25.21
N GLY A 341 -17.08 -11.17 -24.31
CA GLY A 341 -17.85 -10.81 -23.11
C GLY A 341 -19.19 -10.11 -23.40
N GLY A 342 -19.42 -9.69 -24.64
CA GLY A 342 -20.67 -9.16 -25.16
C GLY A 342 -20.69 -7.63 -25.31
N GLU A 343 -21.43 -7.14 -26.32
CA GLU A 343 -21.51 -5.72 -26.69
C GLU A 343 -22.01 -4.79 -25.59
N LYS A 344 -22.68 -5.32 -24.57
CA LYS A 344 -23.20 -4.56 -23.43
C LYS A 344 -22.14 -4.18 -22.39
N ILE A 345 -20.91 -4.67 -22.49
CA ILE A 345 -19.87 -4.37 -21.49
C ILE A 345 -19.59 -2.87 -21.40
N PRO A 346 -19.31 -2.14 -22.50
CA PRO A 346 -19.09 -0.69 -22.46
C PRO A 346 -20.19 0.07 -21.69
N ARG A 347 -21.48 -0.14 -22.00
CA ARG A 347 -22.59 0.59 -21.35
C ARG A 347 -22.80 0.29 -19.87
N LYS A 348 -22.19 -0.78 -19.32
CA LYS A 348 -22.24 -1.05 -17.87
C LYS A 348 -21.45 -0.01 -17.06
N GLY A 349 -20.54 0.74 -17.68
CA GLY A 349 -19.96 1.96 -17.10
C GLY A 349 -19.12 1.74 -15.83
N GLY A 350 -18.51 0.56 -15.66
CA GLY A 350 -17.66 0.28 -14.51
C GLY A 350 -16.45 1.24 -14.41
N PRO A 351 -15.88 1.46 -13.22
CA PRO A 351 -14.69 2.30 -13.02
C PRO A 351 -13.54 2.02 -14.00
N GLY A 352 -13.26 0.75 -14.34
CA GLY A 352 -12.22 0.44 -15.33
C GLY A 352 -12.56 0.97 -16.74
N ILE A 353 -13.84 1.03 -17.10
CA ILE A 353 -14.33 1.56 -18.38
C ILE A 353 -14.37 3.08 -18.35
N THR A 354 -14.75 3.70 -17.25
CA THR A 354 -14.99 5.16 -17.19
C THR A 354 -13.76 5.96 -16.77
N LYS A 355 -12.83 5.35 -16.01
CA LYS A 355 -11.70 6.06 -15.39
C LYS A 355 -10.33 5.73 -15.96
N SER A 356 -10.12 4.57 -16.59
CA SER A 356 -8.82 4.23 -17.21
C SER A 356 -8.36 5.27 -18.23
N ASP A 357 -7.06 5.42 -18.37
CA ASP A 357 -6.46 6.37 -19.31
C ASP A 357 -6.68 5.91 -20.76
N LEU A 358 -6.62 4.60 -21.00
CA LEU A 358 -7.00 3.99 -22.27
C LEU A 358 -7.88 2.76 -22.06
N LEU A 359 -9.04 2.73 -22.71
CA LEU A 359 -9.86 1.51 -22.84
C LEU A 359 -9.52 0.78 -24.14
N ILE A 360 -9.26 -0.51 -24.04
CA ILE A 360 -8.93 -1.40 -25.16
C ILE A 360 -10.07 -2.42 -25.29
N ILE A 361 -10.74 -2.41 -26.45
CA ILE A 361 -11.79 -3.37 -26.81
C ILE A 361 -11.19 -4.42 -27.74
N ASN A 362 -10.82 -5.56 -27.17
CA ASN A 362 -10.02 -6.59 -27.83
C ASN A 362 -10.88 -7.70 -28.46
N LYS A 363 -10.27 -8.52 -29.33
CA LYS A 363 -10.88 -9.68 -30.02
C LYS A 363 -12.04 -9.30 -30.94
N THR A 364 -11.87 -8.23 -31.71
CA THR A 364 -12.88 -7.75 -32.67
C THR A 364 -13.30 -8.78 -33.71
N ASP A 365 -12.41 -9.71 -34.04
CA ASP A 365 -12.66 -10.84 -34.94
C ASP A 365 -13.74 -11.79 -34.44
N LEU A 366 -14.01 -11.82 -33.14
CA LEU A 366 -15.05 -12.67 -32.54
C LEU A 366 -16.45 -12.05 -32.60
N ALA A 367 -16.60 -10.77 -32.98
CA ALA A 367 -17.90 -10.10 -33.05
C ALA A 367 -18.99 -10.91 -33.78
N PRO A 368 -18.75 -11.46 -35.00
CA PRO A 368 -19.75 -12.25 -35.71
C PRO A 368 -20.09 -13.57 -35.01
N MET A 369 -19.16 -14.13 -34.23
CA MET A 369 -19.32 -15.42 -33.56
C MET A 369 -20.18 -15.33 -32.30
N VAL A 370 -20.23 -14.16 -31.65
CA VAL A 370 -20.99 -13.93 -30.41
C VAL A 370 -22.20 -13.01 -30.60
N GLY A 371 -22.48 -12.59 -31.84
CA GLY A 371 -23.57 -11.68 -32.16
C GLY A 371 -23.39 -10.28 -31.58
N ALA A 372 -22.15 -9.82 -31.41
CA ALA A 372 -21.84 -8.49 -30.94
C ALA A 372 -21.69 -7.50 -32.11
N ASN A 373 -22.22 -6.30 -31.95
CA ASN A 373 -22.06 -5.21 -32.92
C ASN A 373 -21.01 -4.20 -32.44
N LEU A 374 -19.94 -4.03 -33.21
CA LEU A 374 -18.86 -3.10 -32.89
C LEU A 374 -19.31 -1.63 -32.90
N ASP A 375 -20.26 -1.25 -33.75
CA ASP A 375 -20.81 0.11 -33.78
C ASP A 375 -21.56 0.44 -32.49
N VAL A 376 -22.24 -0.55 -31.91
CA VAL A 376 -22.92 -0.41 -30.62
C VAL A 376 -21.90 -0.22 -29.51
N MET A 377 -20.82 -1.02 -29.51
CA MET A 377 -19.74 -0.89 -28.54
C MET A 377 -19.02 0.46 -28.65
N ASP A 378 -18.83 0.98 -29.86
CA ASP A 378 -18.24 2.30 -30.13
C ASP A 378 -19.09 3.42 -29.53
N GLN A 379 -20.39 3.42 -29.81
CA GLN A 379 -21.33 4.40 -29.28
C GLN A 379 -21.39 4.37 -27.74
N ASP A 380 -21.46 3.18 -27.17
CA ASP A 380 -21.52 3.00 -25.72
C ASP A 380 -20.21 3.40 -25.03
N ALA A 381 -19.06 3.08 -25.63
CA ALA A 381 -17.75 3.50 -25.11
C ALA A 381 -17.62 5.01 -25.12
N LYS A 382 -17.96 5.69 -26.23
CA LYS A 382 -17.99 7.16 -26.33
C LYS A 382 -18.90 7.77 -25.26
N ARG A 383 -20.10 7.22 -25.10
CA ARG A 383 -21.08 7.70 -24.11
C ARG A 383 -20.56 7.59 -22.68
N MET A 384 -19.91 6.49 -22.33
CA MET A 384 -19.43 6.26 -20.96
C MET A 384 -18.11 6.96 -20.65
N ARG A 385 -17.29 7.23 -21.67
CA ARG A 385 -15.93 7.79 -21.50
C ARG A 385 -15.83 9.29 -21.77
N GLY A 386 -16.80 9.90 -22.44
CA GLY A 386 -16.70 11.28 -22.89
C GLY A 386 -15.50 11.45 -23.81
N ASP A 387 -14.57 12.32 -23.43
CA ASP A 387 -13.37 12.63 -24.22
C ASP A 387 -12.20 11.64 -24.01
N LYS A 388 -12.33 10.69 -23.07
CA LYS A 388 -11.24 9.73 -22.79
C LYS A 388 -11.09 8.72 -23.94
N PRO A 389 -9.85 8.41 -24.37
CA PRO A 389 -9.62 7.60 -25.55
C PRO A 389 -9.99 6.14 -25.32
N PHE A 390 -10.44 5.47 -26.39
CA PHE A 390 -10.55 4.03 -26.46
C PHE A 390 -10.22 3.57 -27.88
N LEU A 391 -9.88 2.29 -28.04
CA LEU A 391 -9.63 1.71 -29.35
C LEU A 391 -10.10 0.27 -29.42
N PHE A 392 -10.40 -0.14 -30.65
CA PHE A 392 -10.63 -1.53 -31.01
C PHE A 392 -9.30 -2.21 -31.36
N SER A 393 -9.14 -3.47 -30.95
CA SER A 393 -7.89 -4.20 -31.16
C SER A 393 -8.11 -5.69 -31.35
N ASN A 394 -7.08 -6.35 -31.87
CA ASN A 394 -6.96 -7.78 -31.91
C ASN A 394 -5.50 -8.18 -31.63
N MET A 395 -5.22 -8.60 -30.40
CA MET A 395 -3.87 -9.00 -29.99
C MET A 395 -3.34 -10.25 -30.71
N LYS A 396 -4.19 -11.03 -31.38
CA LYS A 396 -3.76 -12.18 -32.18
C LYS A 396 -3.16 -11.75 -33.53
N THR A 397 -3.74 -10.74 -34.16
CA THR A 397 -3.24 -10.14 -35.42
C THR A 397 -2.37 -8.91 -35.19
N GLN A 398 -2.26 -8.46 -33.93
CA GLN A 398 -1.61 -7.23 -33.49
C GLN A 398 -2.28 -5.94 -34.00
N ASP A 399 -3.53 -6.03 -34.47
CA ASP A 399 -4.31 -4.85 -34.86
C ASP A 399 -4.56 -3.96 -33.63
N GLY A 400 -4.25 -2.67 -33.76
CA GLY A 400 -4.36 -1.70 -32.66
C GLY A 400 -3.12 -1.60 -31.76
N LEU A 401 -2.17 -2.55 -31.84
CA LEU A 401 -0.99 -2.57 -30.97
C LEU A 401 -0.12 -1.32 -31.14
N LYS A 402 0.09 -0.87 -32.39
CA LYS A 402 0.88 0.33 -32.69
C LYS A 402 0.29 1.57 -32.00
N GLN A 403 -1.02 1.74 -32.07
CA GLN A 403 -1.73 2.86 -31.45
C GLN A 403 -1.65 2.80 -29.91
N ILE A 404 -1.67 1.59 -29.32
CA ILE A 404 -1.46 1.41 -27.88
C ILE A 404 -0.03 1.84 -27.49
N ILE A 405 0.99 1.42 -28.25
CA ILE A 405 2.38 1.81 -28.02
C ILE A 405 2.54 3.33 -28.13
N GLU A 406 2.03 3.94 -29.20
CA GLU A 406 2.06 5.40 -29.38
C GLU A 406 1.34 6.17 -28.27
N PHE A 407 0.33 5.57 -27.64
CA PHE A 407 -0.34 6.16 -26.49
C PHE A 407 0.53 6.11 -25.23
N ILE A 408 1.22 4.98 -24.98
CA ILE A 408 2.13 4.80 -23.84
C ILE A 408 3.35 5.74 -23.98
N GLU A 409 3.97 5.81 -25.16
CA GLU A 409 5.17 6.61 -25.41
C GLU A 409 4.95 8.13 -25.33
N LYS A 410 3.70 8.59 -25.29
CA LYS A 410 3.35 10.02 -25.14
C LYS A 410 3.29 10.48 -23.68
N GLN A 411 3.23 9.54 -22.74
CA GLN A 411 3.27 9.83 -21.30
C GLN A 411 4.71 10.06 -20.87
#